data_AF-A0A352RV82-F1
#
_entry.id   AF-A0A352RV82-F1
#
_cell.length_a   1.000
_cell.length_b   1.000
_cell.length_c   1.000
_cell.angle_alpha   90.00
_cell.angle_beta   90.00
_cell.angle_gamma   90.00
#
_symmetry.space_group_name_H-M   'P 1'
#
loop_
_entity.id
_entity.type
_entity.pdbx_description
1 polymer ?
#
loop_
_entity_poly.entity_id
_entity_poly.type
_entity_poly.pdbx_seq_one_letter_code
_entity_poly.pdbx_strand_id
1 'polypeptide(L)' 'FQIEHQIESAYSRMVMLPSGGAIVIDHTEALVSVDVNSARATKGADIEETA' A
#
# COMPACT_ATOMS: atom_id res chain seq x y z
N PHE A 1 0.55 12.51 21.39
CA PHE A 1 0.93 11.37 20.52
C PHE A 1 0.70 11.81 19.09
N GLN A 2 1.50 11.35 18.13
CA GLN A 2 1.37 11.74 16.71
C GLN A 2 0.62 10.64 15.93
N ILE A 3 -0.61 10.34 16.36
CA ILE A 3 -1.42 9.23 15.80
C ILE A 3 -2.42 9.71 14.76
N GLU A 4 -2.64 11.00 14.67
CA GLU A 4 -3.64 11.65 13.83
C GLU A 4 -3.45 11.25 12.36
N HIS A 5 -2.20 11.24 11.87
CA HIS A 5 -1.87 10.81 10.52
C HIS A 5 -2.19 9.32 10.26
N GLN A 6 -2.02 8.45 11.27
CA GLN A 6 -2.35 7.03 11.13
C GLN A 6 -3.86 6.84 11.05
N ILE A 7 -4.62 7.59 11.85
CA ILE A 7 -6.08 7.59 11.82
C ILE A 7 -6.58 8.08 10.45
N GLU A 8 -6.03 9.18 9.91
CA GLU A 8 -6.37 9.68 8.58
C GLU A 8 -6.08 8.64 7.48
N SER A 9 -4.92 7.95 7.56
CA SER A 9 -4.55 6.93 6.59
C SER A 9 -5.50 5.73 6.58
N ALA A 10 -6.12 5.40 7.72
CA ALA A 10 -7.07 4.29 7.83
C ALA A 10 -8.37 4.52 7.04
N TYR A 11 -8.71 5.79 6.77
CA TYR A 11 -9.87 6.17 5.94
C TYR A 11 -9.50 6.43 4.47
N SER A 12 -8.20 6.37 4.13
CA SER A 12 -7.74 6.54 2.77
C SER A 12 -7.96 5.27 1.95
N ARG A 13 -8.37 5.43 0.69
CA ARG A 13 -8.44 4.33 -0.28
C ARG A 13 -7.05 3.74 -0.59
N MET A 14 -6.00 4.56 -0.50
CA MET A 14 -4.61 4.18 -0.80
C MET A 14 -3.70 4.51 0.38
N VAL A 15 -2.85 3.57 0.75
CA VAL A 15 -1.85 3.74 1.82
C VAL A 15 -0.46 3.50 1.25
N MET A 16 0.42 4.50 1.41
CA MET A 16 1.81 4.41 1.00
C MET A 16 2.59 3.51 1.96
N LEU A 17 3.37 2.58 1.41
CA LEU A 17 4.25 1.72 2.19
C LEU A 17 5.64 2.36 2.34
N PRO A 18 6.37 2.10 3.45
CA PRO A 18 7.69 2.69 3.69
C PRO A 18 8.70 2.42 2.57
N SER A 19 8.60 1.26 1.91
CA SER A 19 9.47 0.87 0.80
C SER A 19 9.13 1.54 -0.53
N GLY A 20 8.16 2.47 -0.55
CA GLY A 20 7.76 3.22 -1.75
C GLY A 20 6.68 2.56 -2.60
N GLY A 21 6.18 1.39 -2.19
CA GLY A 21 4.98 0.76 -2.75
C GLY A 21 3.69 1.36 -2.16
N ALA A 22 2.56 0.76 -2.50
CA ALA A 22 1.26 1.15 -1.96
C ALA A 22 0.30 -0.04 -1.88
N ILE A 23 -0.62 0.01 -0.92
CA ILE A 23 -1.81 -0.84 -0.93
C ILE A 23 -3.03 -0.03 -1.32
N VAL A 24 -3.94 -0.64 -2.09
CA VAL A 24 -5.23 -0.06 -2.50
C VAL A 24 -6.34 -0.93 -1.94
N ILE A 25 -7.27 -0.31 -1.20
CA ILE A 25 -8.37 -1.01 -0.53
C ILE A 25 -9.68 -0.58 -1.18
N ASP A 26 -10.37 -1.53 -1.81
CA ASP A 26 -11.63 -1.31 -2.50
C ASP A 26 -12.74 -2.14 -1.85
N HIS A 27 -13.81 -1.47 -1.44
CA HIS A 27 -14.99 -2.11 -0.86
C HIS A 27 -16.00 -2.42 -1.96
N THR A 28 -16.55 -3.63 -1.94
CA THR A 28 -17.65 -4.05 -2.82
C THR A 28 -18.82 -4.56 -1.97
N GLU A 29 -19.93 -4.94 -2.60
CA GLU A 29 -21.14 -5.36 -1.89
C GLU A 29 -20.95 -6.64 -1.05
N ALA A 30 -20.06 -7.54 -1.47
CA ALA A 30 -19.90 -8.86 -0.85
C ALA A 30 -18.48 -9.12 -0.31
N LEU A 31 -17.50 -8.29 -0.68
CA LEU A 31 -16.10 -8.47 -0.31
C LEU A 31 -15.32 -7.16 -0.29
N VAL A 32 -14.17 -7.19 0.36
CA VAL A 32 -13.15 -6.12 0.30
C VAL A 32 -11.97 -6.67 -0.48
N SER A 33 -11.57 -5.94 -1.53
CA SER A 33 -10.39 -6.24 -2.32
C SER A 33 -9.21 -5.43 -1.79
N VAL A 34 -8.04 -6.07 -1.69
CA VAL A 34 -6.78 -5.41 -1.34
C VAL A 34 -5.77 -5.73 -2.43
N ASP A 35 -5.30 -4.69 -3.12
CA ASP A 35 -4.27 -4.78 -4.14
C ASP A 35 -2.94 -4.22 -3.61
N VAL A 36 -1.83 -4.89 -3.95
CA VAL A 36 -0.48 -4.54 -3.48
C VAL A 36 0.38 -4.16 -4.68
N ASN A 37 0.83 -2.91 -4.70
CA ASN A 37 1.72 -2.38 -5.73
C ASN A 37 3.12 -2.19 -5.14
N SER A 38 4.11 -2.91 -5.66
CA SER A 38 5.50 -2.72 -5.27
C SER A 38 6.05 -1.39 -5.80
N ALA A 39 7.13 -0.91 -5.18
CA ALA A 39 7.82 0.29 -5.64
C ALA A 39 8.43 0.05 -7.03
N ARG A 40 8.59 1.13 -7.82
CA ARG A 40 9.26 1.06 -9.13
C ARG A 40 10.66 0.46 -8.95
N ALA A 41 10.92 -0.68 -9.60
CA ALA A 41 12.24 -1.32 -9.58
C ALA A 41 13.31 -0.37 -10.16
N THR A 42 14.19 0.13 -9.31
CA THR A 42 15.39 0.85 -9.74
C THR A 42 16.43 -0.20 -10.12
N LYS A 43 16.51 -0.51 -11.42
CA LYS A 43 17.52 -1.35 -12.11
C LYS A 43 18.56 -2.02 -11.17
N GLY A 44 18.33 -3.30 -10.82
CA GLY A 44 19.42 -4.17 -10.35
C GLY A 44 19.19 -4.99 -9.07
N ALA A 45 18.08 -4.80 -8.35
CA ALA A 45 17.70 -5.72 -7.26
C ALA A 45 16.73 -6.77 -7.79
N ASP A 46 16.91 -8.02 -7.37
CA ASP A 46 16.12 -9.19 -7.80
C ASP A 46 14.62 -8.91 -7.68
N ILE A 47 13.85 -9.21 -8.73
CA ILE A 47 12.39 -9.00 -8.75
C ILE A 47 11.72 -9.84 -7.64
N GLU A 48 12.29 -11.00 -7.30
CA GLU A 48 11.88 -11.87 -6.20
C GLU A 48 12.04 -11.22 -4.81
N GLU A 49 12.99 -10.31 -4.61
CA GLU A 49 13.18 -9.62 -3.31
C GLU A 49 12.18 -8.46 -3.13
N THR A 50 11.56 -8.00 -4.22
CA THR A 50 10.67 -6.82 -4.23
C THR A 50 9.18 -7.19 -4.28
N ALA A 51 8.83 -8.46 -4.52
CA ALA A 51 7.45 -8.95 -4.72
C ALA A 51 6.80 -9.52 -3.45
#